data_AF-A0A5B7CXL1-F1
#
_entry.id   AF-A0A5B7CXL1-F1
#
_cell.length_a   1.000
_cell.length_b   1.000
_cell.length_c   1.000
_cell.angle_alpha   90.00
_cell.angle_beta   90.00
_cell.angle_gamma   90.00
#
_symmetry.space_group_name_H-M   'P 1'
#
loop_
_entity.id
_entity.type
_entity.pdbx_description
1 polymer ?
#
loop_
_entity_poly.entity_id
_entity_poly.type
_entity_poly.pdbx_seq_one_letter_code
_entity_poly.pdbx_strand_id
1 'polypeptide(L)'
;MVVVVAVTLETLVPPLPRRPLNFSSSAGNATLATVSLLVLLLVWLLVLAGVVENVEVGDFGGWEVVSQRTKEAAKVTSTCVDFMKQVAAALDVFGKTLVRVAKSSTLPDLEHGELRNSLVTARDGVEALGQDATDAAAAVTSQANQLSNHLTDARLSRRRATEDIKKRQQQVKEGVRRVQHARRNAQDVEETRVRLVRDSFWAVANVCSLLAVHIDQHQDALRTALLQVDVGEEVAAWVSQHRTCQTQPIPLVYSPVPRPPAGMTPTSSARSTLNSAHSTLNSSARSTITG
;
A
#
# COMPACT_ATOMS: atom_id res chain seq x y z
N MET A 1 -3.00 -15.54 13.21
CA MET A 1 -2.20 -15.38 14.47
C MET A 1 -2.19 -13.98 15.15
N VAL A 2 -2.56 -12.84 14.52
CA VAL A 2 -2.40 -11.49 15.12
C VAL A 2 -3.25 -11.24 16.38
N VAL A 3 -4.44 -11.84 16.46
CA VAL A 3 -5.32 -11.72 17.65
C VAL A 3 -4.81 -12.54 18.83
N VAL A 4 -4.07 -13.64 18.59
CA VAL A 4 -3.58 -14.53 19.66
C VAL A 4 -2.34 -13.95 20.36
N VAL A 5 -1.52 -13.18 19.64
CA VAL A 5 -0.33 -12.51 20.20
C VAL A 5 -0.73 -11.31 21.09
N ALA A 6 -1.83 -10.61 20.77
CA ALA A 6 -2.34 -9.53 21.61
C ALA A 6 -2.87 -10.03 22.97
N VAL A 7 -3.51 -11.20 23.01
CA VAL A 7 -4.09 -11.78 24.25
C VAL A 7 -3.04 -12.45 25.14
N THR A 8 -1.92 -12.93 24.58
CA THR A 8 -0.85 -13.58 25.36
C THR A 8 0.11 -12.60 26.02
N LEU A 9 0.21 -11.34 25.57
CA LEU A 9 1.02 -10.32 26.24
C LEU A 9 0.35 -9.71 27.48
N GLU A 10 -0.99 -9.74 27.56
CA GLU A 10 -1.74 -9.30 28.76
C GLU A 10 -1.67 -10.30 29.93
N THR A 11 -1.32 -11.56 29.67
CA THR A 11 -1.34 -12.63 30.68
C THR A 11 0.03 -12.93 31.31
N LEU A 12 1.12 -12.34 30.80
CA LEU A 12 2.48 -12.61 31.27
C LEU A 12 3.07 -11.55 32.22
N VAL A 13 2.30 -10.50 32.55
CA VAL A 13 2.74 -9.47 33.51
C VAL A 13 2.06 -9.72 34.85
N PRO A 14 2.78 -10.18 35.90
CA PRO A 14 2.18 -10.36 37.22
C PRO A 14 1.74 -9.00 37.80
N PRO A 15 0.62 -8.93 38.55
CA PRO A 15 0.17 -7.69 39.15
C PRO A 15 1.18 -7.26 40.23
N LEU A 16 1.93 -6.19 39.94
CA LEU A 16 2.87 -5.59 40.89
C LEU A 16 2.11 -5.00 42.10
N PRO A 17 2.67 -5.08 43.31
CA PRO A 17 2.02 -4.59 44.52
C PRO A 17 1.86 -3.06 44.48
N ARG A 18 0.65 -2.60 44.77
CA ARG A 18 0.31 -1.17 44.92
C ARG A 18 1.04 -0.59 46.13
N ARG A 19 2.19 0.04 45.90
CA ARG A 19 2.82 0.96 46.86
C ARG A 19 2.55 2.39 46.38
N PRO A 20 2.03 3.30 47.23
CA PRO A 20 1.94 4.70 46.88
C PRO A 20 3.35 5.29 46.99
N LEU A 21 4.01 5.50 45.85
CA LEU A 21 5.24 6.27 45.78
C LEU A 21 4.98 7.52 44.96
N ASN A 22 5.22 8.64 45.64
CA ASN A 22 5.03 10.00 45.20
C ASN A 22 5.66 10.25 43.82
N PHE A 23 4.88 10.90 42.97
CA PHE A 23 5.30 11.39 41.66
C PHE A 23 6.45 12.39 41.80
N SER A 24 7.64 12.00 41.34
CA SER A 24 8.57 12.90 40.67
C SER A 24 9.54 12.08 39.81
N SER A 25 9.21 11.89 38.54
CA SER A 25 10.18 11.63 37.47
C SER A 25 9.46 11.60 36.11
N SER A 26 9.56 12.70 35.36
CA SER A 26 9.05 12.76 33.98
C SER A 26 9.96 12.05 32.97
N ALA A 27 11.07 11.43 33.42
CA ALA A 27 12.06 10.80 32.55
C ALA A 27 11.73 9.35 32.18
N GLY A 28 11.02 8.59 33.04
CA GLY A 28 10.73 7.17 32.81
C GLY A 28 9.66 6.89 31.74
N ASN A 29 8.75 7.84 31.51
CA ASN A 29 7.68 7.68 30.52
C ASN A 29 8.19 7.90 29.08
N ALA A 30 9.25 8.71 28.91
CA ALA A 30 9.85 8.98 27.60
C ALA A 30 10.61 7.75 27.06
N THR A 31 11.26 6.97 27.93
CA THR A 31 11.96 5.74 27.55
C THR A 31 11.01 4.62 27.14
N LEU A 32 9.85 4.49 27.81
CA LEU A 32 8.84 3.50 27.42
C LEU A 32 8.15 3.86 26.09
N ALA A 33 7.87 5.15 25.88
CA ALA A 33 7.28 5.63 24.63
C ALA A 33 8.23 5.44 23.43
N THR A 34 9.53 5.71 23.61
CA THR A 34 10.54 5.55 22.55
C THR A 34 10.78 4.08 22.20
N VAL A 35 10.82 3.18 23.17
CA VAL A 35 10.90 1.73 22.92
C VAL A 35 9.64 1.24 22.21
N SER A 36 8.45 1.70 22.61
CA SER A 36 7.20 1.33 21.95
C SER A 36 7.15 1.81 20.49
N LEU A 37 7.61 3.05 20.23
CA LEU A 37 7.69 3.59 18.87
C LEU A 37 8.71 2.84 18.01
N LEU A 38 9.86 2.47 18.57
CA LEU A 38 10.87 1.67 17.87
C LEU A 38 10.35 0.27 17.53
N VAL A 39 9.63 -0.39 18.44
CA VAL A 39 9.02 -1.70 18.17
C VAL A 39 7.96 -1.59 17.08
N LEU A 40 7.10 -0.56 17.12
CA LEU A 40 6.10 -0.32 16.08
C LEU A 40 6.75 -0.01 14.73
N LEU A 41 7.83 0.78 14.71
CA LEU A 41 8.57 1.12 13.50
C LEU A 41 9.29 -0.10 12.91
N LEU A 42 9.81 -1.00 13.76
CA LEU A 42 10.47 -2.24 13.36
C LEU A 42 9.45 -3.26 12.81
N VAL A 43 8.28 -3.38 13.45
CA VAL A 43 7.16 -4.17 12.91
C VAL A 43 6.68 -3.59 11.57
N TRP A 44 6.56 -2.27 11.46
CA TRP A 44 6.17 -1.60 10.23
C TRP A 44 7.20 -1.81 9.10
N LEU A 45 8.50 -1.73 9.42
CA LEU A 45 9.59 -2.02 8.49
C LEU A 45 9.61 -3.49 8.04
N LEU A 46 9.36 -4.45 8.94
CA LEU A 46 9.26 -5.87 8.61
C LEU A 46 8.07 -6.17 7.68
N VAL A 47 6.95 -5.47 7.88
CA VAL A 47 5.76 -5.56 7.01
C VAL A 47 6.05 -4.93 5.64
N LEU A 48 6.69 -3.77 5.59
CA LEU A 48 7.08 -3.11 4.33
C LEU A 48 8.10 -3.92 3.53
N ALA A 49 9.10 -4.49 4.21
CA ALA A 49 10.10 -5.38 3.64
C ALA A 49 9.50 -6.71 3.13
N GLY A 50 8.20 -6.97 3.37
CA GLY A 50 7.51 -8.16 2.89
C GLY A 50 7.96 -9.45 3.60
N VAL A 51 8.67 -9.35 4.72
CA VAL A 51 9.22 -10.50 5.45
C VAL A 51 8.12 -11.27 6.19
N VAL A 52 7.02 -10.60 6.55
CA VAL A 52 5.81 -11.26 7.07
C VAL A 52 4.93 -11.67 5.89
N GLU A 53 5.35 -12.71 5.16
CA GLU A 53 4.43 -13.43 4.28
C GLU A 53 3.37 -14.12 5.16
N ASN A 54 2.10 -13.99 4.77
CA ASN A 54 1.00 -14.73 5.40
C ASN A 54 1.20 -16.23 5.12
N VAL A 55 1.97 -16.91 5.96
CA VAL A 55 2.26 -18.36 5.86
C VAL A 55 0.98 -19.21 5.84
N GLU A 56 -0.13 -18.69 6.38
CA GLU A 56 -1.43 -19.37 6.38
C GLU A 56 -2.08 -19.49 4.99
N VAL A 57 -1.76 -18.61 4.03
CA VAL A 57 -2.36 -18.66 2.68
C VAL A 57 -1.56 -19.60 1.78
N GLY A 58 -1.98 -20.87 1.74
CA GLY A 58 -1.37 -21.88 0.88
C GLY A 58 -0.84 -23.10 1.61
N ASP A 59 -0.89 -23.11 2.95
CA ASP A 59 -0.68 -24.34 3.72
C ASP A 59 -1.92 -25.22 3.65
N PHE A 60 -1.81 -26.31 2.89
CA PHE A 60 -2.87 -27.27 2.67
C PHE A 60 -2.65 -28.60 3.39
N GLY A 61 -1.69 -28.67 4.32
CA GLY A 61 -1.35 -29.90 5.04
C GLY A 61 -2.54 -30.51 5.80
N GLY A 62 -3.38 -29.67 6.40
CA GLY A 62 -4.59 -30.13 7.09
C GLY A 62 -5.58 -30.87 6.17
N TRP A 63 -5.71 -30.43 4.91
CA TRP A 63 -6.55 -31.12 3.93
C TRP A 63 -5.99 -32.50 3.56
N GLU A 64 -4.67 -32.63 3.45
CA GLU A 64 -4.03 -33.90 3.10
C GLU A 64 -4.28 -34.98 4.16
N VAL A 65 -4.20 -34.61 5.44
CA VAL A 65 -4.53 -35.50 6.57
C VAL A 65 -5.98 -35.98 6.49
N VAL A 66 -6.94 -35.08 6.27
CA VAL A 66 -8.37 -35.43 6.16
C VAL A 66 -8.64 -36.30 4.92
N SER A 67 -8.03 -35.95 3.79
CA SER A 67 -8.13 -36.72 2.54
C SER A 67 -7.58 -38.14 2.70
N GLN A 68 -6.48 -38.29 3.44
CA GLN A 68 -5.89 -39.58 3.73
C GLN A 68 -6.78 -40.41 4.67
N ARG A 69 -7.23 -39.83 5.78
CA ARG A 69 -8.10 -40.51 6.75
C ARG A 69 -9.39 -41.02 6.11
N THR A 70 -9.97 -40.27 5.18
CA THR A 70 -11.19 -40.67 4.44
C THR A 70 -10.92 -41.77 3.40
N LYS A 71 -9.69 -41.92 2.88
CA LYS A 71 -9.30 -43.09 2.07
C LYS A 71 -9.21 -44.34 2.92
N GLU A 72 -8.62 -44.22 4.10
CA GLU A 72 -8.49 -45.33 5.06
C GLU A 72 -9.85 -45.80 5.58
N ALA A 73 -10.75 -44.86 5.91
CA ALA A 73 -12.13 -45.19 6.30
C ALA A 73 -12.84 -46.05 5.23
N ALA A 74 -12.68 -45.71 3.95
CA ALA A 74 -13.26 -46.48 2.86
C ALA A 74 -12.68 -47.90 2.72
N LYS A 75 -11.43 -48.14 3.15
CA LYS A 75 -10.85 -49.49 3.23
C LYS A 75 -11.51 -50.29 4.35
N VAL A 76 -11.63 -49.70 5.54
CA VAL A 76 -12.30 -50.33 6.70
C VAL A 76 -13.74 -50.72 6.36
N THR A 77 -14.50 -49.83 5.71
CA THR A 77 -15.87 -50.14 5.28
C THR A 77 -15.91 -51.30 4.28
N SER A 78 -14.95 -51.37 3.34
CA SER A 78 -14.83 -52.50 2.40
C SER A 78 -14.62 -53.82 3.14
N THR A 79 -13.71 -53.84 4.11
CA THR A 79 -13.43 -55.04 4.93
C THR A 79 -14.66 -55.47 5.73
N CYS A 80 -15.45 -54.52 6.25
CA CYS A 80 -16.70 -54.82 6.94
C CYS A 80 -17.75 -55.46 6.01
N VAL A 81 -17.88 -54.96 4.77
CA VAL A 81 -18.75 -55.58 3.75
C VAL A 81 -18.33 -57.02 3.47
N ASP A 82 -17.03 -57.27 3.28
CA ASP A 82 -16.51 -58.60 2.99
C ASP A 82 -16.73 -59.56 4.17
N PHE A 83 -16.51 -59.09 5.40
CA PHE A 83 -16.80 -59.85 6.61
C PHE A 83 -18.28 -60.26 6.70
N MET A 84 -19.21 -59.33 6.49
CA MET A 84 -20.64 -59.64 6.53
C MET A 84 -21.05 -60.66 5.45
N LYS A 85 -20.46 -60.60 4.26
CA LYS A 85 -20.70 -61.59 3.20
C LYS A 85 -20.21 -62.99 3.61
N GLN A 86 -19.06 -63.09 4.28
CA GLN A 86 -18.57 -64.36 4.81
C GLN A 86 -19.46 -64.91 5.92
N VAL A 87 -19.92 -64.04 6.84
CA VAL A 87 -20.88 -64.42 7.90
C VAL A 87 -22.20 -64.92 7.31
N ALA A 88 -22.75 -64.22 6.33
CA ALA A 88 -23.96 -64.66 5.64
C ALA A 88 -23.78 -66.01 4.94
N ALA A 89 -22.66 -66.23 4.24
CA ALA A 89 -22.37 -67.50 3.58
C ALA A 89 -22.25 -68.66 4.58
N ALA A 90 -21.61 -68.45 5.74
CA ALA A 90 -21.50 -69.45 6.78
C ALA A 90 -22.87 -69.79 7.41
N LEU A 91 -23.69 -68.77 7.70
CA LEU A 91 -25.04 -68.94 8.24
C LEU A 91 -25.96 -69.69 7.28
N ASP A 92 -25.88 -69.41 5.98
CA ASP A 92 -26.70 -70.08 4.96
C ASP A 92 -26.36 -71.58 4.86
N VAL A 93 -25.07 -71.93 4.88
CA VAL A 93 -24.63 -73.34 4.91
C VAL A 93 -25.07 -74.04 6.20
N PHE A 94 -24.95 -73.37 7.35
CA PHE A 94 -25.39 -73.89 8.63
C PHE A 94 -26.90 -74.17 8.63
N GLY A 95 -27.72 -73.19 8.24
CA GLY A 95 -29.18 -73.32 8.20
C GLY A 95 -29.65 -74.43 7.26
N LYS A 96 -29.12 -74.48 6.03
CA LYS A 96 -29.42 -75.56 5.05
C LYS A 96 -29.05 -76.95 5.57
N THR A 97 -27.98 -77.05 6.37
CA THR A 97 -27.55 -78.32 6.94
C THR A 97 -28.50 -78.78 8.04
N LEU A 98 -28.95 -77.89 8.93
CA LEU A 98 -29.95 -78.22 9.96
C LEU A 98 -31.27 -78.67 9.35
N VAL A 99 -31.79 -77.96 8.34
CA VAL A 99 -33.02 -78.37 7.63
C VAL A 99 -32.86 -79.76 7.00
N ARG A 100 -31.69 -80.06 6.42
CA ARG A 100 -31.41 -81.39 5.84
C ARG A 100 -31.39 -82.48 6.93
N VAL A 101 -30.75 -82.21 8.06
CA VAL A 101 -30.68 -83.16 9.20
C VAL A 101 -32.08 -83.46 9.73
N ALA A 102 -32.90 -82.45 9.98
CA ALA A 102 -34.28 -82.61 10.46
C ALA A 102 -35.12 -83.47 9.50
N LYS A 103 -35.02 -83.24 8.19
CA LYS A 103 -35.74 -84.03 7.17
C LYS A 103 -35.23 -85.47 7.04
N SER A 104 -33.96 -85.72 7.33
CA SER A 104 -33.38 -87.07 7.29
C SER A 104 -33.68 -87.92 8.53
N SER A 105 -34.04 -87.30 9.66
CA SER A 105 -34.44 -88.01 10.88
C SER A 105 -35.90 -88.47 10.80
N THR A 106 -36.17 -89.49 9.98
CA THR A 106 -37.47 -90.18 9.97
C THR A 106 -37.52 -91.17 11.11
N LEU A 107 -38.46 -90.99 12.04
CA LEU A 107 -38.69 -91.98 13.11
C LEU A 107 -39.42 -93.22 12.55
N PRO A 108 -39.01 -94.44 12.94
CA PRO A 108 -39.76 -95.65 12.64
C PRO A 108 -41.16 -95.62 13.29
N ASP A 109 -42.15 -96.22 12.63
CA ASP A 109 -43.55 -96.32 13.12
C ASP A 109 -43.73 -97.22 14.36
N LEU A 110 -42.63 -97.60 15.02
CA LEU A 110 -42.63 -98.46 16.21
C LEU A 110 -42.80 -97.65 17.52
N GLU A 111 -42.36 -96.40 17.55
CA GLU A 111 -42.42 -95.48 18.70
C GLU A 111 -43.80 -94.82 18.82
N HIS A 112 -44.41 -94.85 20.00
CA HIS A 112 -45.77 -94.34 20.25
C HIS A 112 -45.85 -93.52 21.55
N GLY A 113 -46.90 -92.71 21.70
CA GLY A 113 -47.15 -91.93 22.92
C GLY A 113 -46.31 -90.65 23.06
N GLU A 114 -46.07 -90.22 24.30
CA GLU A 114 -45.42 -88.93 24.63
C GLU A 114 -43.97 -88.80 24.16
N LEU A 115 -43.24 -89.93 24.08
CA LEU A 115 -41.86 -89.97 23.60
C LEU A 115 -41.78 -89.60 22.10
N ARG A 116 -42.66 -90.16 21.27
CA ARG A 116 -42.78 -89.80 19.85
C ARG A 116 -43.06 -88.31 19.67
N ASN A 117 -44.00 -87.76 20.44
CA ASN A 117 -44.33 -86.33 20.39
C ASN A 117 -43.11 -85.46 20.69
N SER A 118 -42.35 -85.80 21.74
CA SER A 118 -41.14 -85.07 22.13
C SER A 118 -40.06 -85.10 21.04
N LEU A 119 -39.87 -86.26 20.37
CA LEU A 119 -38.91 -86.42 19.28
C LEU A 119 -39.33 -85.66 18.01
N VAL A 120 -40.63 -85.63 17.69
CA VAL A 120 -41.16 -84.80 16.59
C VAL A 120 -40.98 -83.32 16.90
N THR A 121 -41.28 -82.86 18.11
CA THR A 121 -41.04 -81.47 18.52
C THR A 121 -39.56 -81.10 18.43
N ALA A 122 -38.65 -82.00 18.81
CA ALA A 122 -37.21 -81.77 18.68
C ALA A 122 -36.78 -81.62 17.21
N ARG A 123 -37.28 -82.48 16.32
CA ARG A 123 -37.04 -82.38 14.87
C ARG A 123 -37.56 -81.05 14.31
N ASP A 124 -38.80 -80.70 14.62
CA ASP A 124 -39.45 -79.48 14.11
C ASP A 124 -38.73 -78.22 14.64
N GLY A 125 -38.22 -78.26 15.88
CA GLY A 125 -37.39 -77.19 16.43
C GLY A 125 -36.05 -77.01 15.70
N VAL A 126 -35.40 -78.11 15.30
CA VAL A 126 -34.17 -78.06 14.48
C VAL A 126 -34.45 -77.53 13.07
N GLU A 127 -35.58 -77.90 12.47
CA GLU A 127 -36.01 -77.38 11.18
C GLU A 127 -36.28 -75.87 11.24
N ALA A 128 -37.00 -75.41 12.27
CA ALA A 128 -37.26 -73.99 12.51
C ALA A 128 -35.96 -73.19 12.72
N LEU A 129 -35.02 -73.69 13.53
CA LEU A 129 -33.70 -73.05 13.71
C LEU A 129 -32.92 -72.96 12.40
N GLY A 130 -33.01 -73.98 11.55
CA GLY A 130 -32.41 -73.97 10.23
C GLY A 130 -32.99 -72.88 9.33
N GLN A 131 -34.31 -72.70 9.37
CA GLN A 131 -35.01 -71.64 8.62
C GLN A 131 -34.65 -70.24 9.14
N ASP A 132 -34.64 -70.03 10.46
CA ASP A 132 -34.24 -68.77 11.09
C ASP A 132 -32.79 -68.39 10.71
N ALA A 133 -31.89 -69.37 10.65
CA ALA A 133 -30.50 -69.15 10.23
C ALA A 133 -30.40 -68.73 8.75
N THR A 134 -31.22 -69.31 7.85
CA THR A 134 -31.27 -68.89 6.45
C THR A 134 -31.86 -67.49 6.27
N ASP A 135 -32.88 -67.14 7.07
CA ASP A 135 -33.49 -65.82 7.04
C ASP A 135 -32.51 -64.74 7.59
N ALA A 136 -31.76 -65.07 8.64
CA ALA A 136 -30.67 -64.24 9.16
C ALA A 136 -29.56 -64.03 8.11
N ALA A 137 -29.17 -65.08 7.37
CA ALA A 137 -28.19 -64.97 6.29
C ALA A 137 -28.66 -64.00 5.19
N ALA A 138 -29.93 -64.07 4.80
CA ALA A 138 -30.53 -63.15 3.84
C ALA A 138 -30.54 -61.70 4.35
N ALA A 139 -30.88 -61.49 5.63
CA ALA A 139 -30.86 -60.17 6.26
C ALA A 139 -29.45 -59.55 6.29
N VAL A 140 -28.43 -60.32 6.69
CA VAL A 140 -27.02 -59.88 6.68
C VAL A 140 -26.54 -59.57 5.27
N THR A 141 -26.95 -60.34 4.27
CA THR A 141 -26.64 -60.07 2.85
C THR A 141 -27.23 -58.74 2.39
N SER A 142 -28.49 -58.45 2.77
CA SER A 142 -29.13 -57.17 2.46
C SER A 142 -28.38 -55.98 3.08
N GLN A 143 -28.00 -56.07 4.36
CA GLN A 143 -27.21 -55.05 5.05
C GLN A 143 -25.83 -54.85 4.40
N ALA A 144 -25.17 -55.94 3.98
CA ALA A 144 -23.90 -55.86 3.25
C ALA A 144 -24.03 -55.12 1.91
N ASN A 145 -25.12 -55.33 1.19
CA ASN A 145 -25.39 -54.64 -0.07
C ASN A 145 -25.68 -53.15 0.15
N GLN A 146 -26.44 -52.79 1.19
CA GLN A 146 -26.68 -51.39 1.55
C GLN A 146 -25.37 -50.66 1.88
N LEU A 147 -24.51 -51.28 2.68
CA LEU A 147 -23.21 -50.71 3.03
C LEU A 147 -22.27 -50.59 1.81
N SER A 148 -22.33 -51.56 0.89
CA SER A 148 -21.60 -51.51 -0.39
C SER A 148 -22.04 -50.32 -1.26
N ASN A 149 -23.34 -50.08 -1.38
CA ASN A 149 -23.88 -48.95 -2.15
C ASN A 149 -23.48 -47.60 -1.50
N HIS A 150 -23.58 -47.51 -0.18
CA HIS A 150 -23.11 -46.32 0.54
C HIS A 150 -21.61 -46.08 0.32
N LEU A 151 -20.79 -47.14 0.29
CA LEU A 151 -19.37 -47.03 0.00
C LEU A 151 -19.08 -46.50 -1.41
N THR A 152 -19.85 -46.92 -2.42
CA THR A 152 -19.70 -46.40 -3.79
C THR A 152 -20.06 -44.92 -3.89
N ASP A 153 -21.15 -44.51 -3.26
CA ASP A 153 -21.62 -43.12 -3.25
C ASP A 153 -20.65 -42.20 -2.49
N ALA A 154 -20.16 -42.67 -1.34
CA ALA A 154 -19.14 -41.96 -0.57
C ALA A 154 -17.84 -41.79 -1.36
N ARG A 155 -17.43 -42.81 -2.15
CA ARG A 155 -16.24 -42.72 -3.01
C ARG A 155 -16.40 -41.67 -4.11
N LEU A 156 -17.56 -41.62 -4.77
CA LEU A 156 -17.86 -40.64 -5.81
C LEU A 156 -17.91 -39.22 -5.25
N SER A 157 -18.64 -39.03 -4.15
CA SER A 157 -18.77 -37.74 -3.47
C SER A 157 -17.41 -37.19 -3.02
N ARG A 158 -16.57 -38.06 -2.44
CA ARG A 158 -15.19 -37.71 -2.07
C ARG A 158 -14.36 -37.29 -3.28
N ARG A 159 -14.43 -38.02 -4.40
CA ARG A 159 -13.68 -37.68 -5.63
C ARG A 159 -14.05 -36.28 -6.13
N ARG A 160 -15.33 -35.95 -6.18
CA ARG A 160 -15.80 -34.62 -6.59
C ARG A 160 -15.25 -33.53 -5.65
N ALA A 161 -15.44 -33.72 -4.34
CA ALA A 161 -14.93 -32.78 -3.32
C ALA A 161 -13.40 -32.58 -3.43
N THR A 162 -12.63 -33.65 -3.69
CA THR A 162 -11.17 -33.54 -3.84
C THR A 162 -10.75 -32.74 -5.06
N GLU A 163 -11.44 -32.91 -6.19
CA GLU A 163 -11.12 -32.16 -7.41
C GLU A 163 -11.53 -30.68 -7.29
N ASP A 164 -12.66 -30.39 -6.65
CA ASP A 164 -13.11 -29.02 -6.40
C ASP A 164 -12.16 -28.26 -5.46
N ILE A 165 -11.68 -28.93 -4.40
CA ILE A 165 -10.70 -28.32 -3.49
C ILE A 165 -9.38 -28.03 -4.21
N LYS A 166 -8.83 -28.98 -4.99
CA LYS A 166 -7.60 -28.75 -5.76
C LYS A 166 -7.73 -27.56 -6.71
N LYS A 167 -8.87 -27.42 -7.40
CA LYS A 167 -9.14 -26.28 -8.28
C LYS A 167 -9.13 -24.96 -7.50
N ARG A 168 -9.80 -24.91 -6.34
CA ARG A 168 -9.80 -23.71 -5.47
C ARG A 168 -8.41 -23.37 -4.95
N GLN A 169 -7.62 -24.37 -4.56
CA GLN A 169 -6.23 -24.17 -4.12
C GLN A 169 -5.38 -23.53 -5.22
N GLN A 170 -5.51 -24.02 -6.46
CA GLN A 170 -4.80 -23.46 -7.60
C GLN A 170 -5.23 -22.01 -7.89
N GLN A 171 -6.54 -21.73 -7.84
CA GLN A 171 -7.07 -20.38 -8.03
C GLN A 171 -6.54 -19.38 -6.98
N VAL A 172 -6.46 -19.80 -5.71
CA VAL A 172 -5.90 -18.98 -4.64
C VAL A 172 -4.42 -18.70 -4.89
N LYS A 173 -3.63 -19.74 -5.24
CA LYS A 173 -2.19 -19.61 -5.55
C LYS A 173 -1.94 -18.65 -6.72
N GLU A 174 -2.73 -18.76 -7.79
CA GLU A 174 -2.65 -17.85 -8.93
C GLU A 174 -3.12 -16.43 -8.57
N GLY A 175 -4.15 -16.30 -7.73
CA GLY A 175 -4.61 -15.01 -7.21
C GLY A 175 -3.50 -14.26 -6.46
N VAL A 176 -2.78 -14.95 -5.58
CA VAL A 176 -1.63 -14.39 -4.86
C VAL A 176 -0.55 -13.92 -5.84
N ARG A 177 -0.20 -14.73 -6.85
CA ARG A 177 0.78 -14.35 -7.88
C ARG A 177 0.36 -13.11 -8.66
N ARG A 178 -0.93 -13.00 -9.03
CA ARG A 178 -1.46 -11.82 -9.72
C ARG A 178 -1.35 -10.56 -8.87
N VAL A 179 -1.71 -10.63 -7.59
CA VAL A 179 -1.60 -9.50 -6.66
C VAL A 179 -0.14 -9.10 -6.45
N GLN A 180 0.77 -10.06 -6.28
CA GLN A 180 2.21 -9.79 -6.19
C GLN A 180 2.76 -9.12 -7.45
N HIS A 181 2.35 -9.56 -8.63
CA HIS A 181 2.75 -8.95 -9.90
C HIS A 181 2.20 -7.52 -10.03
N ALA A 182 0.92 -7.31 -9.75
CA ALA A 182 0.30 -5.99 -9.76
C ALA A 182 0.99 -5.02 -8.78
N ARG A 183 1.35 -5.49 -7.58
CA ARG A 183 2.12 -4.71 -6.60
C ARG A 183 3.47 -4.27 -7.16
N ARG A 184 4.23 -5.19 -7.78
CA ARG A 184 5.53 -4.87 -8.39
C ARG A 184 5.38 -3.84 -9.51
N ASN A 185 4.42 -4.03 -10.40
CA ASN A 185 4.18 -3.08 -11.49
C ASN A 185 3.82 -1.68 -10.97
N ALA A 186 2.97 -1.60 -9.94
CA ALA A 186 2.63 -0.33 -9.31
C ALA A 186 3.85 0.33 -8.66
N GLN A 187 4.71 -0.45 -8.01
CA GLN A 187 5.97 0.03 -7.45
C GLN A 187 6.91 0.56 -8.54
N ASP A 188 7.08 -0.17 -9.64
CA ASP A 188 7.97 0.24 -10.76
C ASP A 188 7.50 1.55 -11.41
N VAL A 189 6.19 1.71 -11.59
CA VAL A 189 5.58 2.97 -12.08
C VAL A 189 5.89 4.12 -11.13
N GLU A 190 5.73 3.91 -9.82
CA GLU A 190 5.97 4.95 -8.83
C GLU A 190 7.46 5.30 -8.71
N GLU A 191 8.35 4.31 -8.74
CA GLU A 191 9.79 4.53 -8.78
C GLU A 191 10.20 5.32 -10.02
N THR A 192 9.63 5.01 -11.18
CA THR A 192 9.86 5.75 -12.42
C THR A 192 9.39 7.19 -12.30
N ARG A 193 8.19 7.41 -11.74
CA ARG A 193 7.64 8.76 -11.52
C ARG A 193 8.54 9.57 -10.60
N VAL A 194 8.96 9.00 -9.47
CA VAL A 194 9.84 9.66 -8.49
C VAL A 194 11.20 9.99 -9.12
N ARG A 195 11.80 9.06 -9.88
CA ARG A 195 13.06 9.31 -10.60
C ARG A 195 12.92 10.44 -11.61
N LEU A 196 11.88 10.43 -12.44
CA LEU A 196 11.64 11.47 -13.43
C LEU A 196 11.49 12.85 -12.79
N VAL A 197 10.70 12.96 -11.73
CA VAL A 197 10.50 14.23 -11.01
C VAL A 197 11.82 14.70 -10.42
N ARG A 198 12.55 13.82 -9.72
CA ARG A 198 13.87 14.14 -9.15
C ARG A 198 14.83 14.66 -10.21
N ASP A 199 14.94 13.97 -11.34
CA ASP A 199 15.89 14.31 -12.41
C ASP A 199 15.49 15.62 -13.12
N SER A 200 14.19 15.88 -13.23
CA SER A 200 13.67 17.16 -13.75
C SER A 200 14.02 18.33 -12.83
N PHE A 201 13.81 18.17 -11.52
CA PHE A 201 14.16 19.20 -10.55
C PHE A 201 15.68 19.40 -10.43
N TRP A 202 16.46 18.33 -10.58
CA TRP A 202 17.92 18.41 -10.68
C TRP A 202 18.34 19.23 -11.92
N ALA A 203 17.74 18.98 -13.08
CA ALA A 203 18.01 19.75 -14.29
C ALA A 203 17.63 21.23 -14.13
N VAL A 204 16.45 21.53 -13.55
CA VAL A 204 16.04 22.91 -13.23
C VAL A 204 17.03 23.58 -12.29
N ALA A 205 17.46 22.90 -11.23
CA ALA A 205 18.45 23.44 -10.29
C ALA A 205 19.78 23.76 -10.99
N ASN A 206 20.23 22.91 -11.91
CA ASN A 206 21.43 23.17 -12.71
C ASN A 206 21.27 24.37 -13.65
N VAL A 207 20.12 24.50 -14.32
CA VAL A 207 19.81 25.66 -15.17
C VAL A 207 19.77 26.95 -14.36
N CYS A 208 19.09 26.94 -13.21
CA CYS A 208 19.05 28.10 -12.31
C CYS A 208 20.45 28.45 -11.79
N SER A 209 21.27 27.45 -11.47
CA SER A 209 22.65 27.67 -11.02
C SER A 209 23.51 28.29 -12.12
N LEU A 210 23.40 27.79 -13.36
CA LEU A 210 24.10 28.38 -14.51
C LEU A 210 23.62 29.80 -14.81
N LEU A 211 22.30 30.04 -14.74
CA LEU A 211 21.72 31.37 -14.92
C LEU A 211 22.24 32.34 -13.85
N ALA A 212 22.36 31.90 -12.60
CA ALA A 212 22.92 32.72 -11.53
C ALA A 212 24.37 33.15 -11.85
N VAL A 213 25.19 32.25 -12.40
CA VAL A 213 26.55 32.57 -12.86
C VAL A 213 26.51 33.59 -14.02
N HIS A 214 25.63 33.44 -15.01
CA HIS A 214 25.52 34.41 -16.09
C HIS A 214 25.06 35.80 -15.61
N ILE A 215 24.11 35.83 -14.68
CA ILE A 215 23.65 37.08 -14.06
C ILE A 215 24.81 37.77 -13.36
N ASP A 216 25.60 37.02 -12.57
CA ASP A 216 26.79 37.52 -11.90
C ASP A 216 27.82 38.08 -12.90
N GLN A 217 28.09 37.35 -13.99
CA GLN A 217 28.97 37.81 -15.07
C GLN A 217 28.48 39.11 -15.73
N HIS A 218 27.19 39.26 -16.01
CA HIS A 218 26.64 40.48 -16.59
C HIS A 218 26.74 41.67 -15.62
N GLN A 219 26.49 41.43 -14.33
CA GLN A 219 26.62 42.46 -13.29
C GLN A 219 28.08 42.89 -13.11
N ASP A 220 29.02 41.95 -13.19
CA ASP A 220 30.44 42.25 -13.10
C ASP A 220 30.98 42.95 -14.35
N ALA A 221 30.52 42.56 -15.54
CA ALA A 221 30.82 43.27 -16.78
C ALA A 221 30.33 44.72 -16.74
N LEU A 222 29.11 44.96 -16.22
CA LEU A 222 28.58 46.31 -16.00
C LEU A 222 29.44 47.09 -15.01
N ARG A 223 29.78 46.49 -13.86
CA ARG A 223 30.66 47.12 -12.86
C ARG A 223 32.02 47.50 -13.48
N THR A 224 32.61 46.62 -14.26
CA THR A 224 33.87 46.85 -14.95
C THR A 224 33.76 47.97 -15.98
N ALA A 225 32.69 48.01 -16.78
CA ALA A 225 32.44 49.10 -17.73
C ALA A 225 32.29 50.45 -17.02
N LEU A 226 31.58 50.49 -15.88
CA LEU A 226 31.45 51.70 -15.07
C LEU A 226 32.80 52.16 -14.47
N LEU A 227 33.72 51.22 -14.17
CA LEU A 227 35.06 51.57 -13.69
C LEU A 227 35.95 52.19 -14.77
N GLN A 228 35.65 51.98 -16.07
CA GLN A 228 36.39 52.63 -17.16
C GLN A 228 35.92 54.07 -17.44
N VAL A 229 34.82 54.50 -16.83
CA VAL A 229 34.30 55.86 -17.01
C VAL A 229 35.18 56.84 -16.22
N ASP A 230 36.07 57.54 -16.92
CA ASP A 230 36.78 58.69 -16.35
C ASP A 230 35.90 59.94 -16.47
N VAL A 231 35.37 60.39 -15.34
CA VAL A 231 34.52 61.59 -15.26
C VAL A 231 35.24 62.82 -15.83
N GLY A 232 36.55 62.94 -15.64
CA GLY A 232 37.34 64.04 -16.16
C GLY A 232 37.40 64.04 -17.68
N GLU A 233 37.66 62.87 -18.28
CA GLU A 233 37.66 62.72 -19.74
C GLU A 233 36.26 62.91 -20.34
N GLU A 234 35.21 62.38 -19.71
CA GLU A 234 33.83 62.57 -20.14
C GLU A 234 33.40 64.04 -20.10
N VAL A 235 33.73 64.76 -19.02
CA VAL A 235 33.46 66.21 -18.92
C VAL A 235 34.28 66.98 -19.95
N ALA A 236 35.55 66.63 -20.14
CA ALA A 236 36.40 67.26 -21.16
C ALA A 236 35.85 67.02 -22.57
N ALA A 237 35.42 65.80 -22.88
CA ALA A 237 34.77 65.44 -24.14
C ALA A 237 33.48 66.24 -24.33
N TRP A 238 32.61 66.30 -23.31
CA TRP A 238 31.37 67.07 -23.37
C TRP A 238 31.61 68.56 -23.58
N VAL A 239 32.54 69.15 -22.81
CA VAL A 239 32.94 70.56 -22.95
C VAL A 239 33.51 70.79 -24.35
N SER A 240 34.35 69.89 -24.87
CA SER A 240 34.90 70.04 -26.23
C SER A 240 33.81 70.06 -27.31
N GLN A 241 32.74 69.27 -27.13
CA GLN A 241 31.61 69.21 -28.07
C GLN A 241 30.64 70.40 -27.93
N HIS A 242 30.50 71.00 -26.74
CA HIS A 242 29.45 71.98 -26.44
C HIS A 242 29.95 73.36 -26.00
N ARG A 243 31.27 73.61 -25.97
CA ARG A 243 31.81 74.89 -25.49
C ARG A 243 31.41 76.04 -26.41
N THR A 244 30.83 77.08 -25.81
CA THR A 244 30.59 78.39 -26.45
C THR A 244 31.54 79.44 -25.86
N CYS A 245 31.91 80.44 -26.65
CA CYS A 245 32.85 81.52 -26.30
C CYS A 245 34.26 81.02 -25.94
N GLN A 246 35.13 80.88 -26.95
CA GLN A 246 36.52 80.46 -26.74
C GLN A 246 37.40 81.57 -26.14
N THR A 247 37.02 82.84 -26.31
CA THR A 247 37.77 84.00 -25.85
C THR A 247 37.06 84.68 -24.69
N GLN A 248 37.79 84.92 -23.60
CA GLN A 248 37.29 85.65 -22.43
C GLN A 248 36.81 87.05 -22.87
N PRO A 249 35.62 87.52 -22.43
CA PRO A 249 35.15 88.86 -22.75
C PRO A 249 36.16 89.91 -22.26
N ILE A 250 36.55 90.81 -23.15
CA ILE A 250 37.52 91.86 -22.84
C ILE A 250 36.95 92.76 -21.73
N PRO A 251 37.74 93.14 -20.70
CA PRO A 251 37.27 94.05 -19.65
C PRO A 251 36.70 95.35 -20.24
N LEU A 252 35.57 95.83 -19.69
CA LEU A 252 34.94 97.06 -20.15
C LEU A 252 35.83 98.26 -19.84
N VAL A 253 36.49 98.80 -20.87
CA VAL A 253 37.28 100.03 -20.78
C VAL A 253 36.33 101.22 -20.95
N TYR A 254 36.35 102.15 -19.99
CA TYR A 254 35.61 103.41 -20.10
C TYR A 254 36.11 104.22 -21.29
N SER A 255 35.21 104.51 -22.24
CA SER A 255 35.50 105.43 -23.35
C SER A 255 34.96 106.82 -23.01
N PRO A 256 35.80 107.86 -22.90
CA PRO A 256 35.32 109.23 -22.72
C PRO A 256 34.53 109.69 -23.95
N VAL A 257 33.44 110.42 -23.74
CA VAL A 257 32.60 110.98 -24.81
C VAL A 257 33.39 112.06 -25.58
N PRO A 258 33.41 112.07 -26.93
CA PRO A 258 34.18 113.03 -27.71
C PRO A 258 33.83 114.48 -27.35
N ARG A 259 34.82 115.29 -27.03
CA ARG A 259 34.66 116.72 -26.76
C ARG A 259 34.42 117.46 -28.08
N PRO A 260 33.38 118.31 -28.20
CA PRO A 260 33.11 119.06 -29.42
C PRO A 260 34.23 120.07 -29.72
N PRO A 261 34.51 120.35 -31.02
CA PRO A 261 35.61 121.24 -31.43
C PRO A 261 35.44 122.68 -30.90
N ALA A 262 36.57 123.28 -30.51
CA ALA A 262 36.64 124.56 -29.83
C ALA A 262 35.98 125.70 -30.64
N GLY A 263 34.87 126.24 -30.13
CA GLY A 263 34.13 127.33 -30.77
C GLY A 263 32.74 127.62 -30.21
N MET A 264 32.20 126.80 -29.31
CA MET A 264 30.94 127.11 -28.61
C MET A 264 31.12 127.03 -27.09
N THR A 265 31.28 128.19 -26.47
CA THR A 265 31.02 128.39 -25.04
C THR A 265 29.55 128.14 -24.72
N PRO A 266 29.23 127.68 -23.49
CA PRO A 266 27.92 127.16 -23.14
C PRO A 266 26.91 128.28 -22.94
N THR A 267 25.77 128.23 -23.65
CA THR A 267 24.58 129.00 -23.26
C THR A 267 23.78 128.13 -22.30
N SER A 268 23.85 128.46 -21.01
CA SER A 268 22.94 127.96 -20.00
C SER A 268 21.50 128.33 -20.38
N SER A 269 20.70 127.36 -20.82
CA SER A 269 19.24 127.36 -20.72
C SER A 269 18.67 126.03 -21.22
N ALA A 270 18.45 125.08 -20.30
CA ALA A 270 17.33 124.13 -20.33
C ALA A 270 17.37 123.24 -19.08
N ARG A 271 17.22 123.87 -17.90
CA ARG A 271 16.77 123.17 -16.70
C ARG A 271 15.25 123.04 -16.79
N SER A 272 14.75 122.01 -17.47
CA SER A 272 13.44 121.39 -17.21
C SER A 272 13.14 120.35 -18.28
N THR A 273 12.54 119.23 -17.86
CA THR A 273 12.00 118.10 -18.67
C THR A 273 12.89 116.86 -18.78
N LEU A 274 13.14 116.16 -17.66
CA LEU A 274 13.46 114.71 -17.70
C LEU A 274 13.06 113.95 -16.42
N ASN A 275 12.12 114.49 -15.63
CA ASN A 275 11.49 113.76 -14.51
C ASN A 275 10.23 112.97 -14.93
N SER A 276 10.11 112.56 -16.20
CA SER A 276 8.87 111.90 -16.69
C SER A 276 9.12 110.67 -17.59
N ALA A 277 10.14 109.87 -17.30
CA ALA A 277 10.35 108.59 -17.97
C ALA A 277 10.69 107.43 -17.01
N HIS A 278 10.47 107.60 -15.70
CA HIS A 278 10.75 106.57 -14.69
C HIS A 278 9.51 105.72 -14.33
N SER A 279 8.63 105.44 -15.30
CA SER A 279 7.40 104.66 -15.03
C SER A 279 6.96 103.66 -16.11
N THR A 280 7.66 103.46 -17.22
CA THR A 280 7.15 102.62 -18.33
C THR A 280 8.06 101.49 -18.80
N LEU A 281 8.93 100.95 -17.92
CA LEU A 281 9.72 99.74 -18.24
C LEU A 281 9.67 98.64 -17.18
N ASN A 282 8.71 98.70 -16.24
CA ASN A 282 8.51 97.65 -15.23
C ASN A 282 7.24 96.81 -15.43
N SER A 283 6.60 96.84 -16.61
CA SER A 283 5.35 96.11 -16.88
C SER A 283 5.43 94.96 -17.89
N SER A 284 6.62 94.63 -18.43
CA SER A 284 6.72 93.56 -19.47
C SER A 284 7.55 92.33 -19.08
N ALA A 285 7.96 92.18 -17.81
CA ALA A 285 8.70 90.99 -17.34
C ALA A 285 7.92 90.15 -16.32
N ARG A 286 6.57 90.21 -16.32
CA ARG A 286 5.72 89.32 -15.52
C ARG A 286 4.58 88.73 -16.33
N SER A 287 4.92 87.92 -17.31
CA SER A 287 4.08 86.79 -17.72
C SER A 287 4.91 85.85 -18.57
N THR A 288 4.57 84.56 -18.46
CA THR A 288 4.90 83.50 -19.43
C THR A 288 6.31 82.92 -19.19
N ILE A 289 6.53 81.75 -18.57
CA ILE A 289 5.70 80.54 -18.46
C ILE A 289 6.10 79.75 -17.20
N THR A 290 5.16 79.62 -16.26
CA THR A 290 4.83 78.30 -15.68
C THR A 290 3.89 77.62 -16.65
N GLY A 291 4.23 76.40 -17.05
CA GLY A 291 3.51 75.53 -17.97
C GLY A 291 4.40 74.35 -18.31
#